data_AF-A0AA35RQL5-F1
#
_entry.id   AF-A0AA35RQL5-F1
#
_cell.length_a   1.000
_cell.length_b   1.000
_cell.length_c   1.000
_cell.angle_alpha   90.00
_cell.angle_beta   90.00
_cell.angle_gamma   90.00
#
_symmetry.space_group_name_H-M   'P 1'
#
loop_
_entity.id
_entity.type
_entity.pdbx_description
1 polymer ?
#
loop_
_entity_poly.entity_id
_entity_poly.type
_entity_poly.pdbx_seq_one_letter_code
_entity_poly.pdbx_strand_id
1 'polypeptide(L)'
;MEEGYFDAHGNYYLKDNEDVQDTWLEGVDWNKIEEEREWEEGKKKRGEVAEEAMAVTEAQVDKLLVYKSILELLQPGETVTKAVRRLGGGKSTPASEKWKKKKKKAGQDQSSTKSQEGEGVSKEAMERLTGLADQLVATGDYSVYSDTYEKMKYYVEREEKAREPVDMFSDAPPSSSSSSSSVPPPGSGGGGVDCVMWEYKWENVEEAKIHGPFTSTQMSEWAGNNYFPDGVWVRKANVPDAAFYSSKRIDFDLYS
;
A
#
# COMPACT_ATOMS: atom_id res chain seq x y z
N MET A 1 -38.45 18.60 57.88
CA MET A 1 -39.05 19.68 57.09
C MET A 1 -37.90 20.22 56.27
N GLU A 2 -37.79 19.81 55.01
CA GLU A 2 -36.63 20.12 54.16
C GLU A 2 -36.74 21.57 53.65
N GLU A 3 -35.72 22.37 53.91
CA GLU A 3 -35.66 23.78 53.50
C GLU A 3 -35.10 23.88 52.08
N GLY A 4 -35.84 24.51 51.16
CA GLY A 4 -35.37 24.88 49.83
C GLY A 4 -35.57 26.37 49.58
N TYR A 5 -34.97 26.90 48.51
CA TYR A 5 -35.06 28.32 48.15
C TYR A 5 -35.68 28.51 46.76
N PHE A 6 -36.42 29.60 46.59
CA PHE A 6 -36.95 30.01 45.28
C PHE A 6 -36.02 31.01 44.61
N ASP A 7 -35.74 30.83 43.33
CA ASP A 7 -35.07 31.85 42.52
C ASP A 7 -36.02 33.01 42.15
N ALA A 8 -35.45 34.09 41.62
CA ALA A 8 -36.21 35.27 41.19
C ALA A 8 -37.14 35.02 39.98
N HIS A 9 -37.03 33.85 39.33
CA HIS A 9 -37.88 33.42 38.23
C HIS A 9 -38.99 32.46 38.67
N GLY A 10 -39.11 32.18 39.97
CA GLY A 10 -40.17 31.36 40.56
C GLY A 10 -39.88 29.85 40.54
N ASN A 11 -38.65 29.42 40.32
CA ASN A 11 -38.25 28.02 40.39
C ASN A 11 -37.77 27.65 41.80
N TYR A 12 -38.23 26.52 42.32
CA TYR A 12 -37.83 26.00 43.63
C TYR A 12 -36.63 25.06 43.52
N TYR A 13 -35.60 25.30 44.32
CA TYR A 13 -34.43 24.45 44.44
C TYR A 13 -34.37 23.87 45.86
N LEU A 14 -34.42 22.53 45.96
CA LEU A 14 -34.15 21.83 47.22
C LEU A 14 -32.69 22.02 47.60
N LYS A 15 -32.43 22.33 48.87
CA LYS A 15 -31.07 22.33 49.41
C LYS A 15 -30.79 20.95 49.96
N ASP A 16 -30.27 20.07 49.11
CA ASP A 16 -29.80 18.75 49.54
C ASP A 16 -28.65 18.98 50.53
N ASN A 17 -28.77 18.37 51.72
CA ASN A 17 -27.74 18.46 52.73
C ASN A 17 -26.47 17.79 52.20
N GLU A 18 -25.35 18.50 52.35
CA GLU A 18 -24.02 18.16 51.88
C GLU A 18 -23.60 16.74 52.27
N ASP A 19 -23.02 16.04 51.29
CA ASP A 19 -22.01 14.97 51.45
C ASP A 19 -22.43 13.64 52.11
N VAL A 20 -23.38 12.92 51.50
CA VAL A 20 -23.28 11.45 51.51
C VAL A 20 -22.50 11.04 50.26
N GLN A 21 -21.17 11.13 50.32
CA GLN A 21 -20.36 10.42 49.34
C GLN A 21 -20.54 8.93 49.59
N ASP A 22 -21.06 8.22 48.58
CA ASP A 22 -21.30 6.79 48.66
C ASP A 22 -20.02 6.09 49.13
N THR A 23 -20.03 5.55 50.35
CA THR A 23 -18.90 4.78 50.95
C THR A 23 -18.59 3.51 50.15
N TRP A 24 -19.37 3.23 49.11
CA TRP A 24 -19.14 2.18 48.14
C TRP A 24 -18.19 2.58 47.00
N LEU A 25 -18.02 3.89 46.74
CA LEU A 25 -17.10 4.43 45.73
C LEU A 25 -15.67 4.65 46.27
N GLU A 26 -15.49 4.75 47.60
CA GLU A 26 -14.15 4.91 48.21
C GLU A 26 -13.24 3.70 48.03
N GLY A 27 -13.78 2.52 47.73
CA GLY A 27 -13.00 1.31 47.47
C GLY A 27 -12.58 1.11 46.00
N VAL A 28 -13.01 1.99 45.09
CA VAL A 28 -12.77 1.85 43.65
C VAL A 28 -11.59 2.71 43.22
N ASP A 29 -10.44 2.07 43.06
CA ASP A 29 -9.27 2.70 42.43
C ASP A 29 -9.50 2.82 40.91
N TRP A 30 -10.04 3.96 40.47
CA TRP A 30 -10.28 4.26 39.05
C TRP A 30 -9.01 4.15 38.20
N ASN A 31 -7.85 4.49 38.75
CA ASN A 31 -6.57 4.36 38.06
C ASN A 31 -6.22 2.90 37.73
N LYS A 32 -6.65 1.95 38.57
CA LYS A 32 -6.39 0.52 38.36
C LYS A 32 -7.31 -0.06 37.29
N ILE A 33 -8.55 0.44 37.23
CA ILE A 33 -9.51 0.10 36.16
C ILE A 33 -9.03 0.68 34.82
N GLU A 34 -8.49 1.90 34.83
CA GLU A 34 -7.89 2.54 33.66
C GLU A 34 -6.66 1.76 33.17
N GLU A 35 -5.75 1.38 34.07
CA GLU A 35 -4.54 0.60 33.76
C GLU A 35 -4.90 -0.82 33.24
N GLU A 36 -5.91 -1.47 33.81
CA GLU A 36 -6.39 -2.78 33.35
C GLU A 36 -7.05 -2.67 31.96
N ARG A 37 -7.81 -1.59 31.70
CA ARG A 37 -8.36 -1.28 30.38
C ARG A 37 -7.28 -1.01 29.35
N GLU A 38 -6.27 -0.22 29.69
CA GLU A 38 -5.13 0.08 28.81
C GLU A 38 -4.29 -1.16 28.52
N TRP A 39 -4.11 -2.04 29.51
CA TRP A 39 -3.44 -3.33 29.35
C TRP A 39 -4.23 -4.28 28.44
N GLU A 40 -5.55 -4.41 28.62
CA GLU A 40 -6.41 -5.21 27.75
C GLU A 40 -6.49 -4.65 26.33
N GLU A 41 -6.65 -3.33 26.17
CA GLU A 41 -6.61 -2.68 24.86
C GLU A 41 -5.24 -2.85 24.19
N GLY A 42 -4.14 -2.72 24.92
CA GLY A 42 -2.80 -2.94 24.40
C GLY A 42 -2.58 -4.38 23.94
N LYS A 43 -3.12 -5.36 24.68
CA LYS A 43 -3.06 -6.78 24.33
C LYS A 43 -3.93 -7.12 23.13
N LYS A 44 -5.13 -6.52 23.04
CA LYS A 44 -6.03 -6.65 21.89
C LYS A 44 -5.44 -6.02 20.64
N LYS A 45 -4.94 -4.78 20.71
CA LYS A 45 -4.25 -4.10 19.59
C LYS A 45 -3.05 -4.89 19.09
N ARG A 46 -2.26 -5.51 19.99
CA ARG A 46 -1.08 -6.31 19.60
C ARG A 46 -1.44 -7.67 18.99
N GLY A 47 -2.53 -8.30 19.43
CA GLY A 47 -3.05 -9.53 18.83
C GLY A 47 -3.72 -9.29 17.48
N GLU A 48 -4.53 -8.23 17.38
CA GLU A 48 -5.27 -7.84 16.18
C GLU A 48 -4.31 -7.41 15.05
N VAL A 49 -3.26 -6.65 15.34
CA VAL A 49 -2.25 -6.27 14.32
C VAL A 49 -1.48 -7.50 13.79
N ALA A 50 -1.20 -8.50 14.63
CA ALA A 50 -0.51 -9.71 14.19
C ALA A 50 -1.44 -10.64 13.38
N GLU A 51 -2.69 -10.81 13.82
CA GLU A 51 -3.71 -11.57 13.09
C GLU A 51 -4.08 -10.88 11.77
N GLU A 52 -4.25 -9.57 11.76
CA GLU A 52 -4.55 -8.77 10.56
C GLU A 52 -3.38 -8.81 9.58
N ALA A 53 -2.12 -8.70 10.05
CA ALA A 53 -0.96 -8.87 9.17
C ALA A 53 -0.92 -10.28 8.56
N MET A 54 -1.22 -11.32 9.33
CA MET A 54 -1.25 -12.70 8.83
C MET A 54 -2.43 -12.93 7.87
N ALA A 55 -3.63 -12.45 8.20
CA ALA A 55 -4.83 -12.54 7.36
C ALA A 55 -4.69 -11.73 6.07
N VAL A 56 -4.02 -10.57 6.10
CA VAL A 56 -3.70 -9.78 4.90
C VAL A 56 -2.72 -10.56 4.01
N THR A 57 -1.72 -11.23 4.59
CA THR A 57 -0.82 -12.07 3.78
C THR A 57 -1.54 -13.27 3.18
N GLU A 58 -2.43 -13.93 3.91
CA GLU A 58 -3.25 -15.04 3.41
C GLU A 58 -4.21 -14.60 2.31
N ALA A 59 -4.90 -13.47 2.48
CA ALA A 59 -5.76 -12.90 1.45
C ALA A 59 -4.97 -12.48 0.20
N GLN A 60 -3.74 -11.96 0.37
CA GLN A 60 -2.83 -11.71 -0.74
C GLN A 60 -2.34 -13.02 -1.39
N VAL A 61 -2.16 -14.11 -0.62
CA VAL A 61 -1.78 -15.43 -1.18
C VAL A 61 -2.90 -15.90 -2.09
N ASP A 62 -4.15 -15.80 -1.63
CA ASP A 62 -5.31 -16.20 -2.42
C ASP A 62 -5.41 -15.38 -3.72
N LYS A 63 -5.22 -14.05 -3.66
CA LYS A 63 -5.13 -13.20 -4.87
C LYS A 63 -4.08 -13.72 -5.86
N LEU A 64 -2.87 -14.04 -5.41
CA LEU A 64 -1.81 -14.54 -6.29
C LEU A 64 -2.14 -15.90 -6.92
N LEU A 65 -2.75 -16.81 -6.16
CA LEU A 65 -3.19 -18.11 -6.68
C LEU A 65 -4.26 -17.93 -7.76
N VAL A 66 -5.19 -17.00 -7.56
CA VAL A 66 -6.21 -16.71 -8.57
C VAL A 66 -5.59 -16.05 -9.81
N TYR A 67 -4.64 -15.11 -9.65
CA TYR A 67 -3.91 -14.57 -10.80
C TYR A 67 -3.16 -15.66 -11.60
N LYS A 68 -2.51 -16.61 -10.92
CA LYS A 68 -1.82 -17.75 -11.57
C LYS A 68 -2.78 -18.64 -12.35
N SER A 69 -3.92 -19.01 -11.76
CA SER A 69 -4.93 -19.82 -12.46
C SER A 69 -5.57 -19.10 -13.64
N ILE A 70 -5.75 -17.76 -13.57
CA ILE A 70 -6.19 -16.97 -14.73
C ILE A 70 -5.11 -16.99 -15.83
N LEU A 71 -3.83 -16.87 -15.48
CA LEU A 71 -2.72 -16.91 -16.46
C LEU A 71 -2.64 -18.24 -17.20
N GLU A 72 -3.00 -19.37 -16.59
CA GLU A 72 -3.06 -20.67 -17.27
C GLU A 72 -4.14 -20.73 -18.38
N LEU A 73 -5.19 -19.92 -18.25
CA LEU A 73 -6.33 -19.88 -19.17
C LEU A 73 -6.19 -18.82 -20.28
N LEU A 74 -5.36 -17.79 -20.06
CA LEU A 74 -5.12 -16.71 -21.03
C LEU A 74 -4.01 -17.07 -22.04
N GLN A 75 -4.13 -16.51 -23.25
CA GLN A 75 -3.04 -16.51 -24.24
C GLN A 75 -2.24 -15.19 -24.18
N PRO A 76 -0.99 -15.15 -24.69
CA PRO A 76 -0.18 -13.94 -24.71
C PRO A 76 -0.89 -12.78 -25.41
N GLY A 77 -0.88 -11.60 -24.79
CA GLY A 77 -1.52 -10.38 -25.31
C GLY A 77 -3.05 -10.38 -25.28
N GLU A 78 -3.71 -11.43 -24.78
CA GLU A 78 -5.15 -11.42 -24.56
C GLU A 78 -5.51 -10.75 -23.23
N THR A 79 -6.69 -10.13 -23.21
CA THR A 79 -7.38 -9.67 -21.99
C THR A 79 -8.42 -10.71 -21.60
N VAL A 80 -8.87 -10.72 -20.34
CA VAL A 80 -9.94 -11.60 -19.85
C VAL A 80 -11.18 -11.54 -20.75
N THR A 81 -11.61 -10.34 -21.17
CA THR A 81 -12.74 -10.16 -22.09
C THR A 81 -12.53 -10.77 -23.48
N LYS A 82 -11.30 -10.74 -24.02
CA LYS A 82 -10.96 -11.42 -25.28
C LYS A 82 -10.91 -12.93 -25.12
N ALA A 83 -10.36 -13.42 -24.00
CA ALA A 83 -10.31 -14.85 -23.67
C ALA A 83 -11.72 -15.44 -23.54
N VAL A 84 -12.63 -14.77 -22.81
CA VAL A 84 -14.05 -15.15 -22.76
C VAL A 84 -14.64 -15.22 -24.17
N ARG A 85 -14.44 -14.19 -25.01
CA ARG A 85 -14.98 -14.20 -26.39
C ARG A 85 -14.43 -15.34 -27.24
N ARG A 86 -13.14 -15.66 -27.12
CA ARG A 86 -12.49 -16.79 -27.83
C ARG A 86 -13.06 -18.13 -27.38
N LEU A 87 -13.12 -18.35 -26.06
CA LEU A 87 -13.62 -19.58 -25.45
C LEU A 87 -15.13 -19.77 -25.69
N GLY A 88 -15.88 -18.67 -25.83
CA GLY A 88 -17.32 -18.67 -26.07
C GLY A 88 -17.73 -18.90 -27.52
N GLY A 89 -16.81 -19.35 -28.37
CA GLY A 89 -17.09 -19.57 -29.79
C GLY A 89 -17.28 -18.28 -30.58
N GLY A 90 -16.88 -17.12 -30.03
CA GLY A 90 -16.99 -15.80 -30.63
C GLY A 90 -15.98 -15.56 -31.76
N LYS A 91 -15.98 -16.41 -32.79
CA LYS A 91 -15.36 -16.08 -34.07
C LYS A 91 -16.15 -14.92 -34.66
N SER A 92 -15.57 -13.72 -34.64
CA SER A 92 -16.07 -12.56 -35.40
C SER A 92 -15.96 -12.90 -36.89
N THR A 93 -16.92 -13.67 -37.39
CA THR A 93 -17.09 -13.92 -38.81
C THR A 93 -17.56 -12.61 -39.42
N PRO A 94 -16.82 -12.03 -40.39
CA PRO A 94 -17.26 -10.80 -41.04
C PRO A 94 -18.64 -11.02 -41.65
N ALA A 95 -19.50 -10.00 -41.63
CA ALA A 95 -20.89 -10.10 -42.11
C ALA A 95 -20.99 -10.68 -43.53
N SER A 96 -19.94 -10.51 -44.35
CA SER A 96 -19.80 -11.08 -45.68
C SER A 96 -19.73 -12.62 -45.71
N GLU A 97 -19.12 -13.27 -44.71
CA GLU A 97 -19.12 -14.73 -44.58
C GLU A 97 -20.45 -15.27 -44.07
N LYS A 98 -21.15 -14.51 -43.21
CA LYS A 98 -22.50 -14.83 -42.75
C LYS A 98 -23.49 -14.83 -43.92
N TRP A 99 -23.37 -13.87 -44.83
CA TRP A 99 -24.17 -13.83 -46.07
C TRP A 99 -23.86 -15.01 -47.00
N LYS A 100 -22.58 -15.34 -47.18
CA LYS A 100 -22.14 -16.49 -48.00
C LYS A 100 -22.62 -17.83 -47.43
N LYS A 101 -22.61 -18.00 -46.10
CA LYS A 101 -23.15 -19.20 -45.42
C LYS A 101 -24.68 -19.27 -45.54
N LYS A 102 -25.41 -18.15 -45.47
CA LYS A 102 -26.87 -18.13 -45.70
C LYS A 102 -27.25 -18.52 -47.13
N LYS A 103 -26.43 -18.17 -48.13
CA LYS A 103 -26.62 -18.59 -49.52
C LYS A 103 -26.24 -20.06 -49.77
N LYS A 104 -25.25 -20.60 -49.05
CA LYS A 104 -24.87 -22.04 -49.10
C LYS A 104 -25.80 -22.95 -48.29
N LYS A 105 -26.44 -22.46 -47.23
CA LYS A 105 -27.36 -23.24 -46.37
C LYS A 105 -28.74 -23.52 -47.00
N ALA A 106 -29.04 -22.92 -48.16
CA ALA A 106 -30.23 -23.25 -48.94
C ALA A 106 -30.06 -24.50 -49.82
N GLY A 107 -28.93 -25.21 -49.76
CA GLY A 107 -28.66 -26.34 -50.66
C GLY A 107 -27.84 -27.52 -50.09
N GLN A 108 -27.61 -27.60 -48.78
CA GLN A 108 -26.93 -28.79 -48.23
C GLN A 108 -27.29 -29.03 -46.77
N ASP A 109 -28.11 -30.07 -46.57
CA ASP A 109 -28.27 -30.75 -45.29
C ASP A 109 -26.99 -31.50 -44.92
N GLN A 110 -26.71 -31.50 -43.61
CA GLN A 110 -25.73 -32.31 -42.87
C GLN A 110 -24.23 -32.02 -43.05
N SER A 111 -23.65 -31.44 -42.00
CA SER A 111 -22.63 -32.11 -41.15
C SER A 111 -22.02 -31.09 -40.16
N SER A 112 -22.64 -30.96 -38.99
CA SER A 112 -22.06 -30.24 -37.85
C SER A 112 -22.22 -31.10 -36.60
N THR A 113 -21.63 -32.29 -36.63
CA THR A 113 -21.56 -33.21 -35.49
C THR A 113 -20.12 -33.70 -35.36
N LYS A 114 -19.17 -32.79 -35.07
CA LYS A 114 -17.83 -33.18 -34.60
C LYS A 114 -17.12 -32.13 -33.74
N SER A 115 -17.81 -31.11 -33.23
CA SER A 115 -17.19 -30.02 -32.45
C SER A 115 -17.64 -29.95 -30.99
N GLN A 116 -18.59 -30.78 -30.55
CA GLN A 116 -19.23 -30.61 -29.24
C GLN A 116 -18.29 -30.92 -28.05
N GLU A 117 -17.35 -31.85 -28.21
CA GLU A 117 -16.43 -32.21 -27.10
C GLU A 117 -15.39 -31.10 -26.83
N GLY A 118 -14.85 -30.46 -27.89
CA GLY A 118 -13.93 -29.33 -27.74
C GLY A 118 -14.60 -28.01 -27.36
N GLU A 119 -15.87 -27.81 -27.75
CA GLU A 119 -16.68 -26.67 -27.30
C GLU A 119 -17.07 -26.79 -25.83
N GLY A 120 -17.33 -27.99 -25.33
CA GLY A 120 -17.59 -28.25 -23.90
C GLY A 120 -16.42 -27.81 -23.02
N VAL A 121 -15.20 -28.26 -23.34
CA VAL A 121 -13.98 -27.86 -22.59
C VAL A 121 -13.74 -26.35 -22.68
N SER A 122 -14.01 -25.73 -23.84
CA SER A 122 -13.87 -24.28 -24.01
C SER A 122 -14.89 -23.51 -23.16
N LYS A 123 -16.11 -24.03 -23.04
CA LYS A 123 -17.16 -23.43 -22.21
C LYS A 123 -16.86 -23.60 -20.71
N GLU A 124 -16.39 -24.76 -20.29
CA GLU A 124 -15.94 -24.98 -18.91
C GLU A 124 -14.76 -24.06 -18.54
N ALA A 125 -13.78 -23.90 -19.44
CA ALA A 125 -12.67 -22.98 -19.25
C ALA A 125 -13.15 -21.51 -19.15
N MET A 126 -14.19 -21.14 -19.90
CA MET A 126 -14.85 -19.84 -19.77
C MET A 126 -15.48 -19.68 -18.39
N GLU A 127 -16.30 -20.64 -17.95
CA GLU A 127 -16.99 -20.56 -16.67
C GLU A 127 -16.00 -20.46 -15.50
N ARG A 128 -14.89 -21.21 -15.57
CA ARG A 128 -13.77 -21.09 -14.62
C ARG A 128 -13.13 -19.71 -14.64
N LEU A 129 -12.80 -19.20 -15.83
CA LEU A 129 -12.17 -17.88 -15.97
C LEU A 129 -13.07 -16.74 -15.47
N THR A 130 -14.38 -16.81 -15.71
CA THR A 130 -15.34 -15.83 -15.16
C THR A 130 -15.47 -15.96 -13.64
N GLY A 131 -15.50 -17.18 -13.09
CA GLY A 131 -15.57 -17.39 -11.64
C GLY A 131 -14.33 -16.85 -10.91
N LEU A 132 -13.14 -17.09 -11.46
CA LEU A 132 -11.88 -16.55 -10.93
C LEU A 132 -11.83 -15.02 -11.02
N ALA A 133 -12.32 -14.44 -12.12
CA ALA A 133 -12.41 -13.00 -12.28
C ALA A 133 -13.37 -12.37 -11.25
N ASP A 134 -14.52 -12.99 -11.00
CA ASP A 134 -15.48 -12.52 -10.00
C ASP A 134 -14.92 -12.62 -8.57
N GLN A 135 -14.11 -13.64 -8.27
CA GLN A 135 -13.38 -13.74 -6.99
C GLN A 135 -12.43 -12.55 -6.79
N LEU A 136 -11.66 -12.15 -7.82
CA LEU A 136 -10.81 -10.95 -7.71
C LEU A 136 -11.61 -9.67 -7.51
N VAL A 137 -12.72 -9.52 -8.22
CA VAL A 137 -13.61 -8.37 -8.07
C VAL A 137 -14.19 -8.30 -6.67
N ALA A 138 -14.56 -9.45 -6.07
CA ALA A 138 -15.01 -9.51 -4.69
C ALA A 138 -13.91 -9.08 -3.70
N THR A 139 -12.64 -9.32 -4.01
CA THR A 139 -11.50 -8.82 -3.22
C THR A 139 -11.12 -7.35 -3.50
N GLY A 140 -11.89 -6.64 -4.34
CA GLY A 140 -11.72 -5.22 -4.67
C GLY A 140 -10.89 -4.92 -5.91
N ASP A 141 -10.40 -5.92 -6.64
CA ASP A 141 -9.55 -5.72 -7.81
C ASP A 141 -10.38 -5.69 -9.10
N TYR A 142 -10.86 -4.50 -9.49
CA TYR A 142 -11.70 -4.32 -10.68
C TYR A 142 -10.92 -4.28 -12.02
N SER A 143 -9.60 -4.16 -11.98
CA SER A 143 -8.74 -3.98 -13.17
C SER A 143 -8.66 -5.24 -14.06
N VAL A 144 -9.07 -6.39 -13.55
CA VAL A 144 -8.92 -7.73 -14.14
C VAL A 144 -9.43 -7.82 -15.58
N TYR A 145 -10.56 -7.18 -15.89
CA TYR A 145 -11.15 -7.24 -17.23
C TYR A 145 -10.37 -6.46 -18.30
N SER A 146 -9.61 -5.45 -17.86
CA SER A 146 -8.83 -4.56 -18.72
C SER A 146 -7.37 -5.00 -18.88
N ASP A 147 -6.85 -5.73 -17.91
CA ASP A 147 -5.45 -6.12 -17.88
C ASP A 147 -5.12 -7.20 -18.92
N THR A 148 -3.95 -7.04 -19.52
CA THR A 148 -3.36 -8.01 -20.45
C THR A 148 -2.61 -9.10 -19.69
N TYR A 149 -2.49 -10.28 -20.30
CA TYR A 149 -1.67 -11.39 -19.81
C TYR A 149 -0.31 -10.98 -19.23
N GLU A 150 0.44 -10.13 -19.94
CA GLU A 150 1.79 -9.72 -19.53
C GLU A 150 1.78 -8.86 -18.25
N LYS A 151 0.77 -8.00 -18.11
CA LYS A 151 0.60 -7.14 -16.94
C LYS A 151 0.25 -7.97 -15.70
N MET A 152 -0.65 -8.95 -15.85
CA MET A 152 -1.00 -9.88 -14.77
C MET A 152 0.20 -10.73 -14.37
N LYS A 153 0.99 -11.22 -15.35
CA LYS A 153 2.24 -11.95 -15.10
C LYS A 153 3.26 -11.11 -14.34
N TYR A 154 3.46 -9.85 -14.74
CA TYR A 154 4.35 -8.93 -14.07
C TYR A 154 3.92 -8.67 -12.62
N TYR A 155 2.62 -8.53 -12.35
CA TYR A 155 2.13 -8.38 -10.98
C TYR A 155 2.41 -9.62 -10.12
N VAL A 156 2.21 -10.82 -10.66
CA VAL A 156 2.53 -12.07 -9.93
C VAL A 156 4.02 -12.14 -9.61
N GLU A 157 4.90 -11.93 -10.60
CA GLU A 157 6.35 -11.99 -10.40
C GLU A 157 6.85 -10.93 -9.41
N ARG A 158 6.30 -9.71 -9.49
CA ARG A 158 6.62 -8.63 -8.54
C ARG A 158 6.23 -9.00 -7.12
N GLU A 159 5.04 -9.57 -6.93
CA GLU A 159 4.55 -9.93 -5.60
C GLU A 159 5.26 -11.18 -5.05
N GLU A 160 5.61 -12.14 -5.90
CA GLU A 160 6.45 -13.29 -5.52
C GLU A 160 7.84 -12.84 -5.07
N LYS A 161 8.46 -11.93 -5.81
CA LYS A 161 9.75 -11.34 -5.43
C LYS A 161 9.66 -10.51 -4.15
N ALA A 162 8.54 -9.83 -3.91
CA ALA A 162 8.31 -9.09 -2.68
C ALA A 162 8.12 -10.01 -1.46
N ARG A 163 7.62 -11.24 -1.69
CA ARG A 163 7.44 -12.27 -0.66
C ARG A 163 8.68 -13.07 -0.36
N GLU A 164 9.58 -13.22 -1.32
CA GLU A 164 10.88 -13.80 -1.03
C GLU A 164 11.54 -12.95 0.07
N PRO A 165 11.89 -13.55 1.22
CA PRO A 165 12.53 -12.82 2.29
C PRO A 165 13.86 -12.32 1.76
N VAL A 166 13.93 -11.01 1.50
CA VAL A 166 15.16 -10.35 1.07
C VAL A 166 16.16 -10.54 2.19
N ASP A 167 17.12 -11.46 1.99
CA ASP A 167 18.18 -11.71 2.94
C ASP A 167 19.10 -10.49 2.97
N MET A 168 18.80 -9.59 3.90
CA MET A 168 19.49 -8.32 4.14
C MET A 168 20.96 -8.50 4.56
N PHE A 169 21.41 -9.75 4.78
CA PHE A 169 22.77 -10.12 5.14
C PHE A 169 23.51 -10.93 4.07
N SER A 170 22.86 -11.27 2.96
CA SER A 170 23.51 -11.96 1.85
C SER A 170 24.30 -10.98 0.99
N ASP A 171 25.64 -11.08 1.03
CA ASP A 171 26.62 -10.35 0.20
C ASP A 171 26.60 -10.80 -1.28
N ALA A 172 25.42 -11.07 -1.83
CA ALA A 172 25.25 -11.47 -3.23
C ALA A 172 24.93 -10.23 -4.09
N PRO A 173 25.82 -9.81 -5.00
CA PRO A 173 25.51 -8.69 -5.88
C PRO A 173 24.33 -9.04 -6.81
N PRO A 174 23.35 -8.14 -7.00
CA PRO A 174 22.19 -8.43 -7.83
C PRO A 174 22.60 -8.59 -9.30
N SER A 175 22.46 -9.80 -9.82
CA SER A 175 22.59 -10.12 -11.24
C SER A 175 21.42 -9.50 -12.03
N SER A 176 21.70 -8.46 -12.82
CA SER A 176 21.06 -7.96 -14.07
C SER A 176 19.57 -8.32 -14.35
N SER A 177 18.65 -7.48 -14.83
CA SER A 177 18.56 -6.09 -15.33
C SER A 177 17.10 -5.96 -15.83
N SER A 178 16.28 -4.97 -15.45
CA SER A 178 15.93 -3.86 -16.35
C SER A 178 15.09 -2.77 -15.65
N SER A 179 15.69 -1.57 -15.53
CA SER A 179 15.12 -0.22 -15.68
C SER A 179 13.63 0.04 -15.36
N SER A 180 13.36 0.65 -14.21
CA SER A 180 12.80 2.01 -14.16
C SER A 180 12.91 2.61 -12.75
N SER A 181 13.60 3.75 -12.70
CA SER A 181 13.38 4.86 -11.76
C SER A 181 13.49 4.56 -10.26
N SER A 182 14.71 4.41 -9.76
CA SER A 182 15.02 4.85 -8.41
C SER A 182 16.50 5.24 -8.31
N VAL A 183 16.69 6.49 -7.93
CA VAL A 183 17.79 7.08 -7.17
C VAL A 183 18.96 6.11 -6.90
N PRO A 184 20.18 6.38 -7.41
CA PRO A 184 21.32 5.54 -7.10
C PRO A 184 21.64 5.65 -5.59
N PRO A 185 21.82 4.53 -4.86
CA PRO A 185 22.54 4.57 -3.60
C PRO A 185 24.03 4.81 -3.92
N PRO A 186 24.69 5.82 -3.35
CA PRO A 186 26.14 5.90 -3.49
C PRO A 186 26.74 4.71 -2.73
N GLY A 187 27.44 3.88 -3.49
CA GLY A 187 28.05 2.64 -3.03
C GLY A 187 29.10 2.87 -1.95
N SER A 188 29.20 1.86 -1.08
CA SER A 188 30.38 1.64 -0.26
C SER A 188 31.52 1.21 -1.18
N GLY A 189 32.37 2.17 -1.54
CA GLY A 189 33.67 1.98 -2.14
C GLY A 189 34.70 2.68 -1.26
N GLY A 190 35.52 1.90 -0.57
CA GLY A 190 36.59 2.40 0.27
C GLY A 190 37.55 3.29 -0.51
N GLY A 191 37.63 4.56 -0.10
CA GLY A 191 38.55 5.56 -0.60
C GLY A 191 38.18 6.90 0.02
N GLY A 192 38.85 7.26 1.12
CA GLY A 192 38.57 8.42 1.97
C GLY A 192 38.09 9.68 1.25
N VAL A 193 36.78 9.82 1.14
CA VAL A 193 36.07 11.09 0.99
C VAL A 193 35.02 11.12 2.08
N ASP A 194 35.14 12.08 2.98
CA ASP A 194 34.24 12.24 4.11
C ASP A 194 32.82 12.49 3.57
N CYS A 195 31.94 11.48 3.57
CA CYS A 195 30.51 11.68 3.31
C CYS A 195 29.94 12.58 4.43
N VAL A 196 30.02 13.89 4.22
CA VAL A 196 29.58 14.89 5.19
C VAL A 196 28.07 14.94 5.20
N MET A 197 27.49 14.41 6.27
CA MET A 197 26.07 14.56 6.56
C MET A 197 25.82 15.90 7.25
N TRP A 198 24.69 16.53 6.92
CA TRP A 198 24.28 17.83 7.42
C TRP A 198 22.98 17.73 8.19
N GLU A 199 22.86 18.58 9.18
CA GLU A 199 21.62 18.82 9.89
C GLU A 199 21.40 20.32 10.00
N TYR A 200 20.14 20.74 9.95
CA TYR A 200 19.77 22.14 9.97
C TYR A 200 18.63 22.43 10.94
N LYS A 201 18.56 23.68 11.39
CA LYS A 201 17.45 24.24 12.15
C LYS A 201 17.08 25.60 11.58
N TRP A 202 15.80 25.95 11.70
CA TRP A 202 15.27 27.21 11.17
C TRP A 202 15.68 28.42 12.02
N GLU A 203 15.71 28.26 13.34
CA GLU A 203 16.03 29.34 14.28
C GLU A 203 17.25 28.97 15.14
N ASN A 204 18.04 29.97 15.54
CA ASN A 204 19.19 29.76 16.42
C ASN A 204 18.81 29.66 17.90
N VAL A 205 17.81 28.83 18.19
CA VAL A 205 17.37 28.50 19.56
C VAL A 205 17.83 27.08 19.88
N GLU A 206 18.10 26.78 21.15
CA GLU A 206 18.55 25.45 21.62
C GLU A 206 17.42 24.41 21.59
N GLU A 207 16.16 24.84 21.73
CA GLU A 207 14.96 23.99 21.66
C GLU A 207 14.39 23.83 20.24
N ALA A 208 15.01 24.46 19.23
CA ALA A 208 14.51 24.39 17.86
C ALA A 208 14.69 22.99 17.29
N LYS A 209 13.65 22.50 16.58
CA LYS A 209 13.65 21.18 15.95
C LYS A 209 14.81 21.04 14.97
N ILE A 210 15.66 20.06 15.25
CA ILE A 210 16.79 19.69 14.40
C ILE A 210 16.28 18.76 13.29
N HIS A 211 16.61 19.10 12.05
CA HIS A 211 16.28 18.33 10.86
C HIS A 211 17.55 17.75 10.25
N GLY A 212 17.68 16.43 10.22
CA GLY A 212 18.82 15.74 9.63
C GLY A 212 18.73 14.23 9.89
N PRO A 213 19.66 13.41 9.39
CA PRO A 213 20.82 13.78 8.56
C PRO A 213 20.48 13.83 7.05
N PHE A 214 20.94 14.87 6.36
CA PHE A 214 20.82 15.03 4.90
C PHE A 214 22.20 15.05 4.24
N THR A 215 22.25 14.69 2.95
CA THR A 215 23.49 14.75 2.17
C THR A 215 23.82 16.18 1.74
N SER A 216 25.10 16.45 1.45
CA SER A 216 25.56 17.73 0.88
C SER A 216 24.83 18.08 -0.41
N THR A 217 24.65 17.11 -1.30
CA THR A 217 23.89 17.27 -2.56
C THR A 217 22.45 17.73 -2.31
N GLN A 218 21.76 17.11 -1.35
CA GLN A 218 20.37 17.48 -1.01
C GLN A 218 20.27 18.89 -0.42
N MET A 219 21.23 19.28 0.43
CA MET A 219 21.30 20.65 0.97
C MET A 219 21.58 21.69 -0.12
N SER A 220 22.43 21.35 -1.11
CA SER A 220 22.72 22.19 -2.28
C SER A 220 21.47 22.40 -3.16
N GLU A 221 20.72 21.32 -3.43
CA GLU A 221 19.46 21.40 -4.19
C GLU A 221 18.44 22.32 -3.50
N TRP A 222 18.31 22.25 -2.17
CA TRP A 222 17.41 23.13 -1.42
C TRP A 222 17.85 24.59 -1.42
N ALA A 223 19.15 24.86 -1.37
CA ALA A 223 19.69 26.20 -1.54
C ALA A 223 19.39 26.73 -2.95
N GLY A 224 19.59 25.92 -3.99
CA GLY A 224 19.30 26.27 -5.39
C GLY A 224 17.82 26.48 -5.69
N ASN A 225 16.95 25.70 -5.06
CA ASN A 225 15.49 25.79 -5.18
C ASN A 225 14.87 26.90 -4.31
N ASN A 226 15.70 27.72 -3.66
CA ASN A 226 15.28 28.82 -2.77
C ASN A 226 14.35 28.37 -1.63
N TYR A 227 14.58 27.15 -1.13
CA TYR A 227 13.83 26.58 0.01
C TYR A 227 14.18 27.29 1.33
N PHE A 228 15.35 27.94 1.38
CA PHE A 228 15.85 28.69 2.54
C PHE A 228 15.97 30.19 2.22
N PRO A 229 14.87 30.95 2.06
CA PRO A 229 14.92 32.36 1.66
C PRO A 229 15.69 33.22 2.68
N ASP A 230 15.44 33.00 3.97
CA ASP A 230 16.12 33.71 5.06
C ASP A 230 17.48 33.08 5.42
N GLY A 231 17.77 31.89 4.90
CA GLY A 231 18.89 31.05 5.28
C GLY A 231 18.56 30.23 6.54
N VAL A 232 19.22 29.08 6.69
CA VAL A 232 19.05 28.18 7.84
C VAL A 232 20.35 27.97 8.56
N TRP A 233 20.27 27.53 9.81
CA TRP A 233 21.41 27.25 10.66
C TRP A 233 21.80 25.78 10.49
N VAL A 234 22.95 25.51 9.88
CA VAL A 234 23.41 24.17 9.52
C VAL A 234 24.64 23.78 10.33
N ARG A 235 24.77 22.48 10.63
CA ARG A 235 25.99 21.87 11.17
C ARG A 235 26.23 20.50 10.55
N LYS A 236 27.47 20.00 10.65
CA LYS A 236 27.86 18.67 10.17
C LYS A 236 27.43 17.63 11.21
N ALA A 237 26.61 16.65 10.82
CA ALA A 237 26.07 15.62 11.72
C ALA A 237 27.15 14.69 12.30
N ASN A 238 28.32 14.58 11.66
CA ASN A 238 29.45 13.80 12.16
C ASN A 238 30.20 14.48 13.33
N VAL A 239 29.84 15.73 13.70
CA VAL A 239 30.46 16.45 14.82
C VAL A 239 29.35 16.94 15.77
N PRO A 240 29.09 16.22 16.88
CA PRO A 240 27.95 16.51 17.76
C PRO A 240 28.05 17.83 18.53
N ASP A 241 29.22 18.48 18.53
CA ASP A 241 29.49 19.73 19.27
C ASP A 241 29.91 20.90 18.35
N ALA A 242 29.60 20.80 17.05
CA ALA A 242 29.88 21.88 16.11
C ALA A 242 28.85 23.02 16.25
N ALA A 243 29.35 24.27 16.31
CA ALA A 243 28.51 25.46 16.23
C ALA A 243 27.68 25.47 14.94
N PHE A 244 26.45 25.96 15.02
CA PHE A 244 25.61 26.16 13.84
C PHE A 244 26.07 27.38 13.05
N TYR A 245 26.16 27.24 11.74
CA TYR A 245 26.52 28.30 10.82
C TYR A 245 25.38 28.61 9.85
N SER A 246 25.27 29.84 9.38
CA SER A 246 24.27 30.18 8.36
C SER A 246 24.58 29.50 7.03
N SER A 247 23.56 28.90 6.40
CA SER A 247 23.63 28.24 5.09
C SER A 247 24.16 29.15 3.99
N LYS A 248 23.95 30.47 4.08
CA LYS A 248 24.47 31.46 3.12
C LYS A 248 26.00 31.58 3.13
N ARG A 249 26.66 31.09 4.19
CA ARG A 249 28.12 31.14 4.35
C ARG A 249 28.80 29.82 4.03
N ILE A 250 28.03 28.78 3.74
CA ILE A 250 28.52 27.44 3.49
C ILE A 250 28.23 27.10 2.04
N ASP A 251 29.27 26.66 1.34
CA ASP A 251 29.13 26.08 0.02
C ASP A 251 29.09 24.55 0.15
N PHE A 252 27.92 23.97 -0.12
CA PHE A 252 27.69 22.53 0.00
C PHE A 252 28.32 21.75 -1.16
N ASP A 253 28.67 22.40 -2.27
CA ASP A 253 29.31 21.77 -3.44
C ASP A 253 30.75 21.35 -3.14
N LEU A 254 31.40 22.02 -2.19
CA LEU A 254 32.74 21.63 -1.69
C LEU A 254 32.74 20.28 -0.94
N TYR A 255 31.56 19.77 -0.59
CA TYR A 255 31.36 18.53 0.15
C TYR A 255 30.52 17.52 -0.64
N SER A 256 30.29 17.76 -1.94
CA SER A 256 29.61 16.86 -2.87
C SER A 256 30.54 15.82 -3.48
#